data_AF-A0A964IGT3-F1
#
_entry.id   AF-A0A964IGT3-F1
#
_cell.length_a   1.000
_cell.length_b   1.000
_cell.length_c   1.000
_cell.angle_alpha   90.00
_cell.angle_beta   90.00
_cell.angle_gamma   90.00
#
_symmetry.space_group_name_H-M   'P 1'
#
loop_
_entity.id
_entity.type
_entity.pdbx_description
1 polymer ?
#
loop_
_entity_poly.entity_id
_entity_poly.type
_entity_poly.pdbx_seq_one_letter_code
_entity_poly.pdbx_strand_id
1 'polypeptide(L)'
;MSALIDAVRAALDGADDADDALRGAVRALAAADGIRWAGIAFAEGTALVLGPAAGEPDPVRRVTVPVCFGDATVGELQVDGAIEVGVLEQVAALAAAYVLLGWDTDGEEWSP
;
A
#
# COMPACT_ATOMS: atom_id res chain seq x y z
N MET A 1 3.74 15.53 12.95
CA MET A 1 3.33 14.24 12.36
C MET A 1 2.75 14.57 10.99
N SER A 2 3.14 13.86 9.93
CA SER A 2 2.71 14.20 8.55
C SER A 2 1.24 13.86 8.36
N ALA A 3 0.43 14.78 7.80
CA ALA A 3 -1.02 14.61 7.63
C ALA A 3 -1.38 13.34 6.81
N LEU A 4 -0.53 12.96 5.86
CA LEU A 4 -0.69 11.72 5.08
C LEU A 4 -0.59 10.48 5.96
N ILE A 5 0.41 10.43 6.85
CA ILE A 5 0.62 9.29 7.75
C ILE A 5 -0.57 9.14 8.69
N ASP A 6 -1.12 10.26 9.17
CA ASP A 6 -2.29 10.24 10.04
C ASP A 6 -3.56 9.79 9.29
N ALA A 7 -3.73 10.20 8.03
CA ALA A 7 -4.83 9.74 7.18
C ALA A 7 -4.74 8.23 6.89
N VAL A 8 -3.54 7.73 6.58
CA VAL A 8 -3.30 6.29 6.39
C VAL A 8 -3.59 5.53 7.68
N ARG A 9 -3.08 5.99 8.81
CA ARG A 9 -3.33 5.33 10.10
C ARG A 9 -4.81 5.27 10.43
N ALA A 10 -5.54 6.38 10.22
CA ALA A 10 -6.98 6.41 10.43
C ALA A 10 -7.73 5.42 9.52
N ALA A 11 -7.27 5.23 8.27
CA ALA A 11 -7.85 4.24 7.37
C ALA A 11 -7.60 2.80 7.82
N LEU A 12 -6.38 2.51 8.31
CA LEU A 12 -6.02 1.18 8.82
C LEU A 12 -6.75 0.83 10.13
N ASP A 13 -6.85 1.79 11.05
CA ASP A 13 -7.48 1.59 12.37
C ASP A 13 -9.01 1.54 12.31
N GLY A 14 -9.62 2.12 11.27
CA GLY A 14 -11.07 2.23 11.11
C GLY A 14 -11.70 1.15 10.21
N ALA A 15 -10.91 0.22 9.69
CA ALA A 15 -11.37 -0.80 8.74
C ALA A 15 -11.94 -2.04 9.43
N ASP A 16 -12.89 -2.69 8.77
CA ASP A 16 -13.55 -3.91 9.26
C ASP A 16 -12.65 -5.16 9.06
N ASP A 17 -11.88 -5.19 7.97
CA ASP A 17 -10.91 -6.24 7.65
C ASP A 17 -9.63 -5.68 7.00
N ALA A 18 -8.68 -6.58 6.69
CA ALA A 18 -7.39 -6.21 6.13
C ALA A 18 -7.50 -5.64 4.70
N ASP A 19 -8.43 -6.12 3.89
CA ASP A 19 -8.60 -5.63 2.52
C ASP A 19 -9.17 -4.22 2.52
N ASP A 20 -10.16 -3.95 3.35
CA ASP A 20 -10.72 -2.62 3.53
C ASP A 20 -9.68 -1.65 4.10
N ALA A 21 -8.83 -2.12 5.03
CA ALA A 21 -7.71 -1.35 5.56
C ALA A 21 -6.74 -0.93 4.45
N LEU A 22 -6.29 -1.88 3.63
CA LEU A 22 -5.34 -1.63 2.54
C LEU A 22 -5.95 -0.78 1.43
N ARG A 23 -7.22 -1.01 1.07
CA ARG A 23 -7.97 -0.15 0.13
C ARG A 23 -8.05 1.29 0.65
N GLY A 24 -8.34 1.46 1.93
CA GLY A 24 -8.38 2.77 2.59
C GLY A 24 -7.03 3.48 2.55
N ALA A 25 -5.96 2.78 2.92
CA ALA A 25 -4.59 3.32 2.90
C ALA A 25 -4.15 3.75 1.48
N VAL A 26 -4.41 2.92 0.47
CA VAL A 26 -4.10 3.23 -0.94
C VAL A 26 -4.90 4.44 -1.43
N ARG A 27 -6.18 4.56 -1.07
CA ARG A 27 -6.99 5.74 -1.40
C ARG A 27 -6.45 7.01 -0.73
N ALA A 28 -6.02 6.92 0.53
CA ALA A 28 -5.43 8.05 1.24
C ALA A 28 -4.13 8.52 0.57
N LEU A 29 -3.29 7.59 0.12
CA LEU A 29 -2.08 7.89 -0.67
C LEU A 29 -2.44 8.54 -2.01
N ALA A 30 -3.35 7.95 -2.78
CA ALA A 30 -3.74 8.48 -4.09
C ALA A 30 -4.43 9.86 -4.01
N ALA A 31 -5.02 10.19 -2.86
CA ALA A 31 -5.62 11.50 -2.62
C ALA A 31 -4.61 12.57 -2.14
N ALA A 32 -3.36 12.20 -1.86
CA ALA A 32 -2.35 13.14 -1.39
C ALA A 32 -1.84 14.02 -2.53
N ASP A 33 -1.58 15.30 -2.22
CA ASP A 33 -1.05 16.25 -3.20
C ASP A 33 0.26 15.74 -3.81
N GLY A 34 0.33 15.77 -5.14
CA GLY A 34 1.50 15.33 -5.90
C GLY A 34 1.59 13.83 -6.16
N ILE A 35 0.65 13.04 -5.62
CA ILE A 35 0.47 11.63 -5.95
C ILE A 35 -0.61 11.51 -7.04
N ARG A 36 -0.31 10.73 -8.07
CA ARG A 36 -1.23 10.45 -9.19
C ARG A 36 -1.86 9.07 -9.08
N TRP A 37 -1.10 8.13 -8.54
CA TRP A 37 -1.52 6.75 -8.32
C TRP A 37 -0.78 6.16 -7.14
N ALA A 38 -1.43 5.25 -6.43
CA ALA A 38 -0.82 4.43 -5.39
C ALA A 38 -1.33 2.99 -5.52
N GLY A 39 -0.51 2.03 -5.09
CA GLY A 39 -0.92 0.64 -5.01
C GLY A 39 0.01 -0.19 -4.14
N ILE A 40 -0.50 -1.34 -3.71
CA ILE A 40 0.23 -2.34 -2.96
C ILE A 40 0.29 -3.61 -3.79
N ALA A 41 1.50 -4.14 -3.99
CA ALA A 41 1.71 -5.44 -4.59
C ALA A 41 2.07 -6.46 -3.51
N PHE A 42 1.47 -7.64 -3.55
CA PHE A 42 1.75 -8.75 -2.64
C PHE A 42 2.85 -9.64 -3.20
N ALA A 43 3.71 -10.15 -2.32
CA ALA A 43 4.72 -11.12 -2.71
C ALA A 43 4.07 -12.51 -2.85
N GLU A 44 4.02 -13.04 -4.07
CA GLU A 44 3.51 -14.37 -4.38
C GLU A 44 4.63 -15.24 -4.95
N GLY A 45 5.26 -16.02 -4.06
CA GLY A 45 6.43 -16.83 -4.41
C GLY A 45 7.59 -15.95 -4.90
N THR A 46 7.84 -15.94 -6.21
CA THR A 46 8.87 -15.10 -6.84
C THR A 46 8.30 -13.92 -7.63
N ALA A 47 6.97 -13.76 -7.64
CA ALA A 47 6.27 -12.71 -8.36
C ALA A 47 5.70 -11.67 -7.40
N LEU A 48 5.43 -10.48 -7.93
CA LEU A 48 4.66 -9.45 -7.25
C LEU A 48 3.31 -9.33 -7.97
N VAL A 49 2.23 -9.50 -7.23
CA VAL A 49 0.87 -9.41 -7.75
C VAL A 49 0.23 -8.14 -7.22
N LEU A 50 -0.26 -7.29 -8.12
CA LEU A 50 -0.89 -6.03 -7.73
C LEU A 50 -2.23 -6.31 -7.06
N GLY A 51 -2.37 -5.84 -5.81
CA GLY A 51 -3.60 -5.86 -5.05
C GLY A 51 -4.37 -4.54 -5.15
N PRO A 52 -4.68 -3.87 -4.02
CA PRO A 52 -5.40 -2.60 -4.05
C PRO A 52 -4.56 -1.51 -4.71
N ALA A 53 -5.22 -0.75 -5.60
CA ALA A 53 -4.66 0.36 -6.34
C ALA A 53 -5.70 1.48 -6.49
N ALA A 54 -5.25 2.74 -6.55
CA ALA A 54 -6.12 3.89 -6.77
C ALA A 54 -5.38 5.00 -7.53
N GLY A 55 -6.14 5.76 -8.34
CA GLY A 55 -5.63 6.89 -9.13
C GLY A 55 -5.34 6.54 -10.60
N GLU A 56 -4.62 7.41 -11.29
CA GLU A 56 -4.23 7.27 -12.69
C GLU A 56 -2.73 6.95 -12.79
N PRO A 57 -2.36 5.72 -13.23
CA PRO A 57 -0.96 5.31 -13.30
C PRO A 57 -0.09 6.24 -14.17
N ASP A 58 1.10 6.55 -13.68
CA ASP A 58 2.17 7.24 -14.40
C ASP A 58 3.50 6.55 -14.07
N PRO A 59 3.77 5.37 -14.67
CA PRO A 59 4.89 4.51 -14.27
C PRO A 59 6.26 5.16 -14.39
N VAL A 60 6.39 6.22 -15.19
CA VAL A 60 7.64 7.00 -15.34
C VAL A 60 8.02 7.71 -14.04
N ARG A 61 7.06 7.94 -13.14
CA ARG A 61 7.23 8.61 -11.85
C ARG A 61 7.11 7.65 -10.67
N ARG A 62 7.21 6.35 -10.91
CA ARG A 62 7.03 5.34 -9.88
C ARG A 62 8.17 5.35 -8.87
N VAL A 63 7.81 5.45 -7.60
CA VAL A 63 8.66 5.19 -6.45
C VAL A 63 8.11 3.94 -5.77
N THR A 64 8.99 3.00 -5.45
CA THR A 64 8.63 1.77 -4.74
C THR A 64 9.46 1.64 -3.47
N VAL A 65 8.85 1.06 -2.44
CA VAL A 65 9.53 0.62 -1.22
C VAL A 65 9.03 -0.78 -0.84
N PRO A 66 9.89 -1.65 -0.28
CA PRO A 66 9.45 -2.95 0.19
C PRO A 66 8.54 -2.80 1.41
N VAL A 67 7.55 -3.69 1.51
CA VAL A 67 6.75 -3.88 2.72
C VAL A 67 7.33 -5.10 3.43
N CYS A 68 7.91 -4.88 4.61
CA CYS A 68 8.55 -5.93 5.40
C CYS A 68 7.76 -6.25 6.67
N PHE A 69 7.56 -7.53 6.95
CA PHE A 69 7.04 -8.03 8.21
C PHE A 69 8.09 -8.93 8.88
N GLY A 70 8.66 -8.46 10.00
CA GLY A 70 9.87 -9.08 10.54
C GLY A 70 11.03 -9.01 9.53
N ASP A 71 11.67 -10.15 9.28
CA ASP A 71 12.77 -10.27 8.31
C ASP A 71 12.30 -10.64 6.88
N ALA A 72 10.98 -10.75 6.65
CA ALA A 72 10.40 -11.15 5.38
C ALA A 72 9.81 -9.96 4.61
N THR A 73 10.12 -9.86 3.31
CA THR A 73 9.40 -8.98 2.39
C THR A 73 8.08 -9.65 2.01
N VAL A 74 6.97 -9.03 2.40
CA VAL A 74 5.61 -9.54 2.15
C VAL A 74 4.91 -8.83 0.98
N GLY A 75 5.51 -7.74 0.48
CA GLY A 75 5.00 -7.01 -0.68
C GLY A 75 5.82 -5.78 -1.01
N GLU A 76 5.25 -4.92 -1.85
CA GLU A 76 5.79 -3.61 -2.21
C GLU A 76 4.69 -2.55 -2.16
N LEU A 77 5.05 -1.38 -1.63
CA LEU A 77 4.22 -0.19 -1.74
C LEU A 77 4.74 0.66 -2.89
N GLN A 78 3.84 1.05 -3.78
CA GLN A 78 4.15 1.74 -5.02
C GLN A 78 3.34 3.03 -5.12
N VAL A 79 4.00 4.12 -5.50
CA VAL A 79 3.37 5.43 -5.69
C VAL A 79 3.92 6.06 -6.96
N ASP A 80 3.05 6.57 -7.83
CA ASP A 80 3.43 7.37 -8.97
C ASP A 80 3.24 8.85 -8.61
N GLY A 81 4.34 9.59 -8.40
CA GLY A 81 4.24 10.98 -7.95
C GLY A 81 5.45 11.49 -7.18
N ALA A 82 5.30 12.67 -6.59
CA ALA A 82 6.33 13.30 -5.77
C ALA A 82 6.08 13.01 -4.29
N ILE A 83 6.79 12.02 -3.73
CA ILE A 83 6.75 11.69 -2.31
C ILE A 83 8.17 11.43 -1.79
N GLU A 84 8.46 11.82 -0.55
CA GLU A 84 9.71 11.46 0.10
C GLU A 84 9.71 9.97 0.47
N VAL A 85 10.81 9.28 0.10
CA VAL A 85 10.97 7.84 0.35
C VAL A 85 10.78 7.50 1.83
N GLY A 86 11.32 8.29 2.76
CA GLY A 86 11.16 8.05 4.20
C GLY A 86 9.72 8.18 4.72
N VAL A 87 8.84 8.92 4.02
CA VAL A 87 7.41 8.93 4.33
C VAL A 87 6.76 7.66 3.80
N LEU A 88 7.13 7.24 2.59
CA LEU A 88 6.62 6.02 1.98
C LEU A 88 7.02 4.76 2.77
N GLU A 89 8.26 4.70 3.27
CA GLU A 89 8.75 3.64 4.17
C GLU A 89 7.95 3.57 5.48
N GLN A 90 7.58 4.72 6.06
CA GLN A 90 6.73 4.76 7.25
C GLN A 90 5.32 4.22 6.97
N VAL A 91 4.76 4.55 5.80
CA VAL A 91 3.46 4.00 5.38
C VAL A 91 3.55 2.50 5.15
N ALA A 92 4.61 2.02 4.49
CA ALA A 92 4.87 0.59 4.30
C ALA A 92 4.96 -0.15 5.64
N ALA A 93 5.64 0.42 6.64
CA ALA A 93 5.73 -0.16 7.97
C ALA A 93 4.37 -0.25 8.69
N LEU A 94 3.49 0.75 8.52
CA LEU A 94 2.14 0.71 9.09
C LEU A 94 1.26 -0.35 8.41
N ALA A 95 1.39 -0.51 7.09
CA ALA A 95 0.60 -1.47 6.32
C ALA A 95 1.09 -2.92 6.47
N ALA A 96 2.30 -3.16 6.95
CA ALA A 96 2.95 -4.48 6.91
C ALA A 96 2.13 -5.63 7.52
N ALA A 97 1.50 -5.41 8.68
CA ALA A 97 0.66 -6.43 9.32
C ALA A 97 -0.58 -6.76 8.48
N TYR A 98 -1.19 -5.75 7.85
CA TYR A 98 -2.36 -5.93 6.98
C TYR A 98 -1.99 -6.57 5.65
N VAL A 99 -0.80 -6.27 5.10
CA VAL A 99 -0.30 -6.90 3.86
C VAL A 99 -0.05 -8.40 4.07
N LEU A 100 0.49 -8.78 5.23
CA LEU A 100 0.64 -10.19 5.59
C LEU A 100 -0.72 -10.90 5.70
N LEU A 101 -1.74 -10.23 6.28
CA LEU A 101 -3.07 -10.80 6.48
C LEU A 101 -3.92 -10.86 5.21
N GLY A 102 -3.87 -9.82 4.37
CA GLY A 102 -4.56 -9.80 3.06
C GLY A 102 -3.99 -10.81 2.06
N TRP A 103 -2.81 -11.36 2.34
CA TRP A 103 -2.26 -12.50 1.61
C TRP A 103 -2.81 -13.85 2.10
N ASP A 104 -3.23 -13.97 3.36
CA ASP A 104 -3.70 -15.21 3.99
C ASP A 104 -5.19 -15.50 3.74
N THR A 105 -5.89 -14.68 2.94
CA THR A 105 -7.31 -14.85 2.58
C THR A 105 -7.57 -15.78 1.39
N ASP A 106 -6.63 -16.67 1.06
CA ASP A 106 -6.84 -17.80 0.13
C ASP A 106 -7.18 -17.39 -1.33
N GLY A 107 -6.63 -16.27 -1.81
CA GLY A 107 -6.52 -15.99 -3.24
C GLY A 107 -7.85 -15.91 -4.01
N GLU A 108 -8.93 -15.42 -3.40
CA GLU A 108 -10.08 -15.00 -4.20
C GLU A 108 -9.66 -13.84 -5.11
N GLU A 109 -9.83 -14.03 -6.43
CA GLU A 109 -9.44 -13.08 -7.47
C GLU A 109 -9.91 -11.67 -7.11
N TRP A 110 -8.95 -10.74 -7.08
CA TRP A 110 -9.26 -9.36 -6.77
C TRP A 110 -10.17 -8.76 -7.83
N SER A 111 -11.46 -8.60 -7.53
CA SER A 111 -12.42 -7.99 -8.46
C SER A 111 -12.34 -6.46 -8.37
N PRO A 112 -12.19 -5.76 -9.52
CA PRO A 112 -12.11 -4.30 -9.58
C PRO A 112 -13.41 -3.59 -9.15
#